data_AF-A0A3Q0IZL6-F1
#
_entry.id   AF-A0A3Q0IZL6-F1
#
_cell.length_a   1.000
_cell.length_b   1.000
_cell.length_c   1.000
_cell.angle_alpha   90.00
_cell.angle_beta   90.00
_cell.angle_gamma   90.00
#
_symmetry.space_group_name_H-M   'P 1'
#
loop_
_entity.id
_entity.type
_entity.pdbx_description
1 polymer ?
#
loop_
_entity_poly.entity_id
_entity_poly.type
_entity_poly.pdbx_seq_one_letter_code
_entity_poly.pdbx_strand_id
1 'polypeptide(L)'
;MTSSLYETIIWDLEANMQKHRLFLGKKIAIKIITFLPGSNNIIASFQDDSLNVWSFKTFDCLHQFIPNDWRGHHLKSIAFTRYLSRRP
;
A
#
# COMPACT_ATOMS: atom_id res chain seq x y z
N MET A 1 -1.04 6.72 -10.33
CA MET A 1 -1.70 5.50 -9.84
C MET A 1 -3.19 5.79 -9.71
N THR A 2 -4.05 4.85 -10.09
CA THR A 2 -5.50 4.97 -9.93
C THR A 2 -6.02 3.77 -9.16
N SER A 3 -7.03 3.96 -8.30
CA SER A 3 -7.61 2.91 -7.48
C SER A 3 -9.11 2.82 -7.68
N SER A 4 -9.64 1.60 -7.72
CA SER A 4 -11.08 1.33 -7.59
C SER A 4 -11.35 0.69 -6.22
N LEU A 5 -12.56 0.16 -6.01
CA LEU A 5 -12.93 -0.48 -4.74
C LEU A 5 -11.99 -1.64 -4.35
N TYR A 6 -11.54 -2.46 -5.29
CA TYR A 6 -10.81 -3.71 -4.97
C TYR A 6 -9.42 -3.82 -5.60
N GLU A 7 -9.07 -2.91 -6.48
CA GLU A 7 -7.85 -2.98 -7.28
C GLU A 7 -7.21 -1.62 -7.40
N THR A 8 -5.91 -1.63 -7.69
CA THR A 8 -5.18 -0.42 -8.00
C THR A 8 -4.29 -0.66 -9.20
N ILE A 9 -4.32 0.29 -10.13
CA ILE A 9 -3.52 0.25 -11.35
C ILE A 9 -2.36 1.23 -11.22
N ILE A 10 -1.17 0.68 -11.43
CA ILE A 10 0.07 1.40 -11.60
C ILE A 10 0.27 1.63 -13.08
N TRP A 11 0.49 2.90 -13.44
CA TRP A 11 0.68 3.33 -14.82
C TRP A 11 2.14 3.72 -15.02
N ASP A 12 2.69 3.31 -16.16
CA ASP A 12 3.91 3.88 -16.71
C ASP A 12 3.51 5.08 -17.58
N LEU A 13 3.86 6.28 -17.13
CA LEU A 13 3.48 7.51 -17.83
C LEU A 13 4.41 7.85 -18.98
N GLU A 14 5.65 7.35 -18.97
CA GLU A 14 6.57 7.54 -20.09
C GLU A 14 6.15 6.64 -21.26
N ALA A 15 5.79 5.39 -20.95
CA ALA A 15 5.32 4.42 -21.94
C ALA A 15 3.82 4.53 -22.25
N ASN A 16 3.07 5.36 -21.52
CA ASN A 16 1.60 5.49 -21.60
C ASN A 16 0.85 4.15 -21.51
N MET A 17 1.30 3.25 -20.62
CA MET A 17 0.75 1.90 -20.49
C MET A 17 0.47 1.54 -19.03
N GLN A 18 -0.44 0.60 -18.83
CA GLN A 18 -0.59 -0.06 -17.54
C GLN A 18 0.70 -0.84 -17.24
N LYS A 19 1.36 -0.51 -16.13
CA LYS A 19 2.57 -1.17 -15.66
C LYS A 19 2.27 -2.39 -14.80
N HIS A 20 1.33 -2.24 -13.86
CA HIS A 20 0.99 -3.32 -12.93
C HIS A 20 -0.40 -3.14 -12.31
N ARG A 21 -1.01 -4.25 -11.88
CA ARG A 21 -2.28 -4.26 -11.16
C ARG A 21 -2.04 -4.84 -9.76
N LEU A 22 -2.18 -3.99 -8.74
CA LEU A 22 -2.18 -4.40 -7.34
C LEU A 22 -3.57 -4.92 -6.99
N PHE A 23 -3.65 -6.22 -6.70
CA PHE A 23 -4.89 -6.90 -6.35
C PHE A 23 -4.61 -7.95 -5.27
N LEU A 24 -5.45 -7.99 -4.23
CA LEU A 24 -5.29 -8.95 -3.13
C LEU A 24 -5.76 -10.38 -3.46
N GLY A 25 -6.41 -10.61 -4.61
CA GLY A 25 -7.11 -11.88 -4.85
C GLY A 25 -8.44 -12.00 -4.10
N LYS A 26 -8.74 -11.07 -3.19
CA LYS A 26 -9.93 -11.08 -2.32
C LYS A 26 -10.78 -9.83 -2.56
N LYS A 27 -12.11 -9.97 -2.44
CA LYS A 27 -13.05 -8.84 -2.48
C LYS A 27 -13.08 -8.09 -1.14
N ILE A 28 -11.98 -7.41 -0.82
CA ILE A 28 -11.88 -6.56 0.37
C ILE A 28 -11.59 -5.14 -0.11
N ALA A 29 -12.43 -4.19 0.29
CA ALA A 29 -12.34 -2.85 -0.25
C ALA A 29 -11.06 -2.13 0.23
N ILE A 30 -10.41 -1.40 -0.67
CA ILE A 30 -9.29 -0.52 -0.37
C ILE A 30 -9.84 0.73 0.32
N LYS A 31 -9.34 1.03 1.53
CA LYS A 31 -9.65 2.28 2.25
C LYS A 31 -8.67 3.40 1.88
N ILE A 32 -7.38 3.09 1.91
CA ILE A 32 -6.28 4.04 1.67
C ILE A 32 -5.22 3.30 0.86
N ILE A 33 -4.65 3.96 -0.13
CA ILE A 33 -3.45 3.48 -0.82
C ILE A 33 -2.54 4.65 -1.16
N THR A 34 -1.25 4.52 -0.89
CA THR A 34 -0.30 5.61 -1.10
C THR A 34 1.13 5.08 -1.26
N PHE A 35 1.98 5.91 -1.87
CA PHE A 35 3.41 5.69 -1.89
C PHE A 35 4.01 6.10 -0.55
N LEU A 36 4.88 5.26 0.01
CA LEU A 36 5.63 5.60 1.21
C LEU A 36 6.78 6.57 0.82
N PRO A 37 6.78 7.83 1.28
CA PRO A 37 7.75 8.83 0.85
C PRO A 37 9.20 8.44 1.17
N GLY A 38 10.12 8.68 0.23
CA GLY A 38 11.54 8.35 0.40
C GLY A 38 11.87 6.86 0.39
N SER A 39 10.87 6.01 0.16
CA SER A 39 11.02 4.58 -0.06
C SER A 39 10.53 4.21 -1.46
N ASN A 40 10.82 2.99 -1.88
CA ASN A 40 10.28 2.44 -3.11
C ASN A 40 9.15 1.46 -2.82
N ASN A 41 8.27 1.82 -1.86
CA ASN A 41 7.20 0.96 -1.37
C ASN A 41 5.82 1.63 -1.53
N ILE A 42 4.81 0.79 -1.69
CA ILE A 42 3.39 1.16 -1.70
C ILE A 42 2.76 0.56 -0.45
N ILE A 43 1.92 1.33 0.23
CA ILE A 43 1.16 0.87 1.38
C ILE A 43 -0.32 1.02 1.06
N ALA A 44 -1.09 -0.02 1.38
CA ALA A 44 -2.55 0.06 1.36
C ALA A 44 -3.16 -0.48 2.63
N SER A 45 -4.27 0.13 3.03
CA SER A 45 -5.15 -0.36 4.08
C SER A 45 -6.50 -0.76 3.53
N PHE A 46 -7.13 -1.71 4.20
CA PHE A 46 -8.35 -2.35 3.72
C PHE A 46 -9.51 -2.24 4.69
N GLN A 47 -10.70 -2.59 4.19
CA GLN A 47 -11.94 -2.53 4.96
C GLN A 47 -11.90 -3.42 6.20
N ASP A 48 -11.25 -4.58 6.10
CA ASP A 48 -11.04 -5.51 7.21
C ASP A 48 -9.94 -5.04 8.17
N ASP A 49 -9.42 -3.83 8.00
CA ASP A 49 -8.32 -3.24 8.78
C ASP A 49 -6.96 -3.94 8.56
N SER A 50 -6.80 -4.78 7.54
CA SER A 50 -5.48 -5.27 7.15
C SER A 50 -4.65 -4.17 6.46
N LEU A 51 -3.32 -4.29 6.53
CA LEU A 51 -2.37 -3.50 5.77
C LEU A 51 -1.49 -4.40 4.91
N ASN A 52 -1.21 -3.96 3.69
CA ASN A 52 -0.18 -4.58 2.86
C ASN A 52 0.86 -3.53 2.45
N VAL A 53 2.10 -3.99 2.33
CA VAL A 53 3.23 -3.23 1.82
C VAL A 53 3.78 -3.96 0.61
N TRP A 54 3.86 -3.29 -0.53
CA TRP A 54 4.47 -3.83 -1.74
C TRP A 54 5.72 -3.05 -2.13
N SER A 55 6.67 -3.74 -2.76
CA SER A 55 7.77 -3.10 -3.47
C SER A 55 7.24 -2.47 -4.76
N PHE A 56 7.49 -1.18 -5.02
CA PHE A 56 7.19 -0.56 -6.31
C PHE A 56 8.13 -1.02 -7.44
N LYS A 57 9.28 -1.62 -7.10
CA LYS A 57 10.28 -2.08 -8.07
C LYS A 57 9.89 -3.44 -8.65
N THR A 58 9.48 -4.35 -7.77
CA THR A 58 9.20 -5.74 -8.13
C THR A 58 7.71 -6.08 -8.09
N PHE A 59 6.90 -5.25 -7.42
CA PHE A 59 5.47 -5.48 -7.14
C PHE A 59 5.17 -6.66 -6.22
N ASP A 60 6.20 -7.24 -5.59
CA ASP A 60 6.01 -8.26 -4.57
C ASP A 60 5.42 -7.67 -3.29
N CYS A 61 4.54 -8.43 -2.65
CA CYS A 61 4.06 -8.13 -1.31
C CYS A 61 5.19 -8.40 -0.32
N LEU A 62 5.73 -7.35 0.29
CA LEU A 62 6.82 -7.42 1.26
C LEU A 62 6.29 -7.77 2.66
N HIS A 63 5.18 -7.15 3.05
CA HIS A 63 4.58 -7.33 4.37
C HIS A 63 3.07 -7.32 4.30
N GLN A 64 2.45 -8.13 5.15
CA GLN A 64 1.02 -8.13 5.43
C GLN A 64 0.81 -8.09 6.93
N PHE A 65 0.04 -7.11 7.39
CA PHE A 65 -0.34 -6.94 8.79
C PHE A 65 -1.83 -7.21 8.93
N ILE A 66 -2.20 -8.10 9.84
CA ILE A 66 -3.56 -8.60 9.99
C ILE A 66 -4.13 -8.10 11.32
N PRO A 67 -5.41 -7.70 11.39
CA PRO A 67 -5.96 -7.07 12.57
C PRO A 67 -6.00 -7.87 13.86
N ASN A 68 -5.77 -9.18 13.79
CA ASN A 68 -5.60 -10.01 14.97
C ASN A 68 -4.53 -9.43 15.92
N ASP A 69 -3.56 -8.69 15.37
CA ASP A 69 -2.46 -8.10 16.09
C ASP A 69 -2.82 -6.77 16.80
N TRP A 70 -3.97 -6.13 16.48
CA TRP A 70 -4.39 -4.83 17.07
C TRP A 70 -5.88 -4.75 17.49
N ARG A 71 -6.39 -5.85 18.08
CA ARG A 71 -7.77 -6.09 18.57
C ARG A 71 -8.64 -4.83 18.79
N GLY A 72 -9.70 -4.70 17.99
CA GLY A 72 -10.82 -3.78 18.23
C GLY A 72 -10.62 -2.34 17.73
N HIS A 73 -9.49 -2.03 17.11
CA HIS A 73 -9.22 -0.70 16.56
C HIS A 73 -9.37 -0.68 15.05
N HIS A 74 -10.23 0.22 14.56
CA HIS A 74 -10.35 0.50 13.13
C HIS A 74 -9.25 1.43 12.66
N LEU A 75 -8.56 1.08 11.59
CA LEU A 75 -7.58 1.97 10.99
C LEU A 75 -8.30 3.17 10.37
N LYS A 76 -8.00 4.38 10.86
CA LYS A 76 -8.62 5.63 10.38
C LYS A 76 -7.71 6.44 9.46
N SER A 77 -6.41 6.40 9.68
CA SER A 77 -5.44 7.17 8.91
C SER A 77 -4.07 6.49 8.94
N ILE A 78 -3.25 6.85 7.95
CA ILE A 78 -1.84 6.46 7.87
C ILE A 78 -1.03 7.75 7.87
N ALA A 79 -0.04 7.84 8.74
CA ALA A 79 0.89 8.96 8.79
C ALA A 79 2.33 8.45 8.66
N PHE A 80 3.17 9.22 7.99
CA PHE A 80 4.57 8.90 7.78
C PHE A 80 5.44 9.90 8.51
N THR A 81 6.42 9.41 9.27
CA THR A 81 7.47 10.25 9.82
C THR A 81 8.75 9.95 9.06
N ARG A 82 9.47 10.99 8.66
CA ARG A 82 10.78 10.80 8.05
C ARG A 82 11.78 10.61 9.19
N TYR A 83 12.25 9.38 9.38
CA TYR A 83 13.38 9.16 10.28
C TYR A 83 14.63 9.72 9.58
N LEU A 84 15.06 10.91 9.97
CA LEU A 84 16.40 11.39 9.64
C LEU A 84 17.36 10.53 10.44
N SER A 85 17.94 9.50 9.83
CA SER A 85 19.09 8.86 10.44
C SER A 85 20.17 9.94 10.55
N ARG A 86 20.38 10.48 11.75
CA ARG A 86 21.64 11.13 12.11
C ARG A 86 22.70 10.05 11.94
N ARG A 87 23.38 10.03 10.80
CA ARG A 87 24.64 9.30 10.70
C ARG A 87 25.70 10.16 11.39
N PRO A 88 26.52 9.58 12.29
CA PRO A 88 27.71 10.27 12.80
C PRO A 88 28.73 10.51 11.69
#